data_AF-F4G0I0-F1
#
_entry.id   AF-F4G0I0-F1
#
_cell.length_a   1.000
_cell.length_b   1.000
_cell.length_c   1.000
_cell.angle_alpha   90.00
_cell.angle_beta   90.00
_cell.angle_gamma   90.00
#
_symmetry.space_group_name_H-M   'P 1'
#
loop_
_entity.id
_entity.type
_entity.pdbx_description
1 polymer ?
#
loop_
_entity_poly.entity_id
_entity_poly.type
_entity_poly.pdbx_seq_one_letter_code
_entity_poly.pdbx_strand_id
1 'polypeptide(L)'
;MGNKRTTYDIVRDMLSLCKEGVMRTNLMIGAKISFDLLKKYLYLLNQWGLIEERGDRKLYLTPKGAIALNLLNKLDEFKKEVSRIETTLNELLPMDSPVVENATLRRIKDLLESKGIPFQLTRKGIRLEGIEICEESSCNKKVFFFKTPRVIIGERFSIYANDKSISILENEKIEKLLQEVIEKR
;
A
#
# COMPACT_ATOMS: atom_id res chain seq x y z
N MET A 1 14.37 -7.60 0.83
CA MET A 1 12.99 -7.83 1.32
C MET A 1 12.19 -8.43 0.17
N GLY A 2 11.59 -9.61 0.34
CA GLY A 2 10.84 -10.25 -0.74
C GLY A 2 9.59 -9.45 -1.08
N ASN A 3 9.54 -8.85 -2.28
CA ASN A 3 8.33 -8.21 -2.77
C ASN A 3 7.22 -9.27 -2.84
N LYS A 4 6.14 -9.05 -2.08
CA LYS A 4 4.96 -9.91 -2.16
C LYS A 4 4.41 -9.82 -3.59
N ARG A 5 4.23 -10.97 -4.24
CA ARG A 5 3.60 -11.03 -5.57
C ARG A 5 2.20 -10.43 -5.51
N THR A 6 1.95 -9.48 -6.40
CA THR A 6 0.65 -8.89 -6.64
C THR A 6 -0.19 -9.80 -7.55
N THR A 7 -1.49 -9.52 -7.63
CA THR A 7 -2.39 -10.19 -8.58
C THR A 7 -1.89 -10.09 -10.02
N TYR A 8 -1.34 -8.94 -10.43
CA TYR A 8 -0.79 -8.75 -11.77
C TYR A 8 0.43 -9.64 -12.03
N ASP A 9 1.29 -9.85 -11.03
CA ASP A 9 2.45 -10.74 -11.17
C ASP A 9 1.99 -12.20 -11.37
N ILE A 10 0.99 -12.63 -10.59
CA ILE A 10 0.42 -13.98 -10.72
C ILE A 10 -0.22 -14.17 -12.11
N VAL A 11 -1.03 -13.21 -12.55
CA VAL A 11 -1.69 -13.27 -13.85
C VAL A 11 -0.66 -13.28 -14.99
N ARG A 12 0.38 -12.44 -14.92
CA ARG A 12 1.46 -12.42 -15.91
C ARG A 12 2.15 -13.77 -16.00
N ASP A 13 2.51 -14.35 -14.86
CA ASP A 13 3.22 -15.64 -14.82
C ASP A 13 2.32 -16.79 -15.32
N MET A 14 1.01 -16.75 -15.06
CA MET A 14 0.09 -17.73 -15.63
C MET A 14 -0.07 -17.58 -17.14
N LEU A 15 -0.28 -16.35 -17.62
CA LEU A 15 -0.44 -16.07 -19.04
C LEU A 15 0.84 -16.37 -19.83
N SER A 16 2.02 -16.14 -19.26
CA SER A 16 3.29 -16.47 -19.94
C SER A 16 3.45 -17.97 -20.19
N LEU A 17 2.97 -18.81 -19.27
CA LEU A 17 2.99 -20.27 -19.39
C LEU A 17 1.95 -20.80 -20.41
N CYS A 18 0.85 -20.08 -20.63
CA CYS A 18 -0.20 -20.49 -21.57
C CYS A 18 0.14 -20.22 -23.05
N LYS A 19 1.29 -19.61 -23.39
CA LYS A 19 1.66 -19.28 -24.78
C LYS A 19 1.67 -20.48 -25.72
N GLU A 20 2.19 -21.62 -25.25
CA GLU A 20 2.35 -22.85 -26.05
C GLU A 20 1.33 -23.94 -25.71
N GLY A 21 0.38 -23.63 -24.82
CA GLY A 21 -0.53 -24.62 -24.25
C GLY A 21 0.06 -25.29 -23.01
N VAL A 22 -0.64 -25.21 -21.88
CA VAL A 22 -0.15 -25.74 -20.61
C VAL A 22 -1.21 -26.54 -19.87
N MET A 23 -0.81 -27.67 -19.28
CA MET A 23 -1.69 -28.43 -18.37
C MET A 23 -1.88 -27.67 -17.06
N ARG A 24 -3.06 -27.80 -16.45
CA ARG A 24 -3.39 -27.14 -15.17
C ARG A 24 -2.34 -27.38 -14.07
N THR A 25 -1.81 -28.60 -13.98
CA THR A 25 -0.76 -28.96 -13.00
C THR A 25 0.54 -28.20 -13.25
N ASN A 26 0.98 -28.11 -14.50
CA ASN A 26 2.19 -27.38 -14.87
C ASN A 26 2.02 -25.87 -14.69
N LEU A 27 0.81 -25.35 -14.95
CA LEU A 27 0.46 -23.96 -14.71
C LEU A 27 0.52 -23.61 -13.22
N MET A 28 -0.01 -24.49 -12.35
CA MET A 28 0.05 -24.33 -10.90
C MET A 28 1.49 -24.26 -10.39
N ILE A 29 2.31 -25.23 -10.81
CA ILE A 29 3.72 -25.35 -10.40
C ILE A 29 4.51 -24.15 -10.93
N GLY A 30 4.40 -23.86 -12.23
CA GLY A 30 5.13 -22.77 -12.87
C GLY A 30 4.76 -21.39 -12.34
N ALA A 31 3.47 -21.16 -12.08
CA ALA A 31 2.99 -19.91 -11.49
C ALA A 31 3.19 -19.85 -9.96
N LYS A 32 3.69 -20.91 -9.31
CA LYS A 32 3.95 -20.99 -7.86
C LYS A 32 2.72 -20.59 -7.02
N ILE A 33 1.57 -21.16 -7.33
CA ILE A 33 0.30 -20.90 -6.62
C ILE A 33 -0.29 -22.20 -6.07
N SER A 34 -1.10 -22.10 -5.01
CA SER A 34 -1.85 -23.24 -4.48
C SER A 34 -2.97 -23.66 -5.45
N PHE A 35 -3.47 -24.88 -5.26
CA PHE A 35 -4.57 -25.42 -6.06
C PHE A 35 -5.86 -24.59 -5.96
N ASP A 36 -6.21 -24.12 -4.76
CA ASP A 36 -7.40 -23.27 -4.57
C ASP A 36 -7.27 -21.93 -5.28
N LEU A 37 -6.05 -21.36 -5.25
CA LEU A 37 -5.76 -20.11 -5.92
C LEU A 37 -5.78 -20.29 -7.44
N LEU A 38 -5.24 -21.41 -7.95
CA LEU A 38 -5.32 -21.80 -9.35
C LEU A 38 -6.78 -21.83 -9.82
N LYS A 39 -7.68 -22.52 -9.10
CA LYS A 39 -9.10 -22.58 -9.47
C LYS A 39 -9.72 -21.19 -9.61
N LYS A 40 -9.46 -20.32 -8.63
CA LYS A 40 -9.96 -18.93 -8.64
C LYS A 40 -9.44 -18.15 -9.85
N TYR A 41 -8.15 -18.23 -10.13
CA TYR A 41 -7.58 -17.53 -11.28
C TYR A 41 -8.02 -18.12 -12.62
N LEU A 42 -8.10 -19.44 -12.77
CA LEU A 42 -8.61 -20.06 -13.99
C LEU A 42 -10.03 -19.60 -14.31
N TYR A 43 -10.90 -19.56 -13.29
CA TYR A 43 -12.25 -19.02 -13.44
C TYR A 43 -12.21 -17.56 -13.95
N LEU A 44 -11.44 -16.69 -13.30
CA LEU A 44 -11.34 -15.27 -13.70
C LEU A 44 -10.74 -15.08 -15.10
N LEU A 45 -9.64 -15.77 -15.42
CA LEU A 45 -8.97 -15.66 -16.71
C LEU A 45 -9.87 -16.14 -17.86
N ASN A 46 -10.65 -17.20 -17.63
CA ASN A 46 -11.63 -17.69 -18.59
C ASN A 46 -12.81 -16.71 -18.74
N GLN A 47 -13.35 -16.19 -17.63
CA GLN A 47 -14.42 -15.18 -17.65
C GLN A 47 -13.99 -13.89 -18.37
N TRP A 48 -12.73 -13.49 -18.24
CA TRP A 48 -12.18 -12.34 -18.96
C TRP A 48 -11.80 -12.65 -20.42
N GLY A 49 -11.92 -13.90 -20.85
CA GLY A 49 -11.58 -14.35 -22.20
C GLY A 49 -10.08 -14.23 -22.51
N LEU A 50 -9.21 -14.39 -21.51
CA LEU A 50 -7.75 -14.29 -21.65
C LEU A 50 -7.11 -15.65 -21.96
N ILE A 51 -7.76 -16.73 -21.56
CA ILE A 51 -7.35 -18.10 -21.83
C ILE A 51 -8.54 -18.89 -22.38
N GLU A 52 -8.24 -19.97 -23.07
CA GLU A 52 -9.20 -20.95 -23.56
C GLU A 52 -8.68 -22.37 -23.31
N GLU A 53 -9.56 -23.31 -23.03
CA GLU A 53 -9.22 -24.73 -22.97
C GLU A 53 -9.57 -25.40 -24.29
N ARG A 54 -8.60 -26.07 -24.90
CA ARG A 54 -8.80 -26.84 -26.14
C ARG A 54 -9.00 -28.32 -25.81
N GLY A 55 -9.44 -29.10 -26.80
CA GLY A 55 -9.81 -30.51 -26.64
C GLY A 55 -8.69 -31.44 -26.11
N ASP A 56 -7.45 -30.97 -26.01
CA ASP A 56 -6.29 -31.66 -25.48
C ASP A 56 -6.07 -31.43 -23.96
N ARG A 57 -7.05 -30.81 -23.26
CA ARG A 57 -6.98 -30.45 -21.83
C ARG A 57 -5.86 -29.47 -21.50
N LYS A 58 -5.33 -28.76 -22.49
CA LYS A 58 -4.36 -27.68 -22.30
C LYS A 58 -5.05 -26.34 -22.38
N LEU A 59 -4.50 -25.40 -21.62
CA LEU A 59 -4.90 -24.01 -21.58
C LEU A 59 -4.02 -23.19 -22.51
N TYR A 60 -4.65 -22.49 -23.43
CA TYR A 60 -4.02 -21.64 -24.43
C TYR A 60 -4.35 -20.18 -24.20
N LEU A 61 -3.44 -19.31 -24.62
CA LEU A 61 -3.69 -17.87 -24.67
C LEU A 61 -4.68 -17.54 -25.80
N THR A 62 -5.64 -16.67 -25.51
CA THR A 62 -6.44 -16.04 -26.57
C THR A 62 -5.68 -14.84 -27.15
N PRO A 63 -6.11 -14.27 -28.30
CA PRO A 63 -5.56 -13.01 -28.80
C PRO A 63 -5.64 -11.86 -27.77
N LYS A 64 -6.75 -11.80 -27.03
CA LYS A 64 -6.93 -10.85 -25.92
C LYS A 64 -5.94 -11.11 -24.78
N GLY A 65 -5.71 -12.38 -24.44
CA GLY A 65 -4.70 -12.80 -23.48
C GLY A 65 -3.28 -12.39 -23.87
N ALA A 66 -2.94 -12.46 -25.17
CA ALA A 66 -1.64 -12.04 -25.69
C ALA A 66 -1.41 -10.53 -25.50
N ILE A 67 -2.43 -9.72 -25.79
CA ILE A 67 -2.38 -8.27 -25.56
C ILE A 67 -2.21 -7.98 -24.06
N ALA A 68 -3.00 -8.64 -23.21
CA ALA A 68 -2.91 -8.47 -21.76
C ALA A 68 -1.52 -8.84 -21.23
N LEU A 69 -0.95 -9.95 -21.67
CA LEU A 69 0.40 -10.37 -21.30
C LEU A 69 1.46 -9.33 -21.72
N ASN A 70 1.36 -8.78 -22.92
CA ASN A 70 2.27 -7.74 -23.39
C ASN A 70 2.19 -6.47 -22.50
N LEU A 71 0.99 -6.04 -22.14
CA LEU A 71 0.80 -4.89 -21.24
C LEU A 71 1.34 -5.16 -19.83
N LEU A 72 1.17 -6.39 -19.32
CA LEU A 72 1.72 -6.79 -18.03
C LEU A 72 3.25 -6.83 -18.02
N ASN A 73 3.88 -7.21 -19.13
CA ASN A 73 5.33 -7.16 -19.29
C ASN A 73 5.84 -5.72 -19.29
N LYS A 74 5.20 -4.83 -20.08
CA LYS A 74 5.53 -3.39 -20.08
C LYS A 74 5.38 -2.76 -18.70
N LEU A 75 4.32 -3.12 -17.97
CA LEU A 75 4.12 -2.64 -16.60
C LEU A 75 5.27 -3.07 -15.67
N ASP A 76 5.77 -4.29 -15.81
CA ASP A 76 6.92 -4.78 -15.03
C ASP A 76 8.21 -4.04 -15.39
N GLU A 77 8.44 -3.78 -16.67
CA GLU A 77 9.56 -3.00 -17.16
C GLU A 77 9.54 -1.58 -16.59
N PHE A 78 8.41 -0.89 -16.69
CA PHE A 78 8.27 0.46 -16.12
C PHE A 78 8.45 0.48 -14.61
N LYS A 79 7.94 -0.52 -13.87
CA LYS A 79 8.19 -0.62 -12.42
C LYS A 79 9.67 -0.75 -12.09
N LYS A 80 10.41 -1.55 -12.85
CA LYS A 80 11.86 -1.70 -12.67
C LYS A 80 12.59 -0.41 -13.03
N GLU A 81 12.16 0.27 -14.08
CA GLU A 81 12.72 1.55 -14.50
C GLU A 81 12.51 2.63 -13.45
N VAL A 82 11.27 2.79 -12.95
CA VAL A 82 10.97 3.70 -11.82
C VAL A 82 11.85 3.38 -10.62
N SER A 83 11.95 2.11 -10.22
CA SER A 83 12.80 1.73 -9.07
C SER A 83 14.28 2.03 -9.29
N ARG A 84 14.79 1.92 -10.52
CA ARG A 84 16.16 2.31 -10.86
C ARG A 84 16.33 3.83 -10.77
N ILE A 85 15.41 4.58 -11.36
CA ILE A 85 15.40 6.04 -11.32
C ILE A 85 15.33 6.53 -9.87
N GLU A 86 14.47 5.95 -9.03
CA GLU A 86 14.37 6.26 -7.61
C GLU A 86 15.69 5.99 -6.87
N THR A 87 16.35 4.86 -7.15
CA THR A 87 17.68 4.56 -6.58
C THR A 87 18.69 5.63 -6.98
N THR A 88 18.80 5.92 -8.27
CA THR A 88 19.72 6.95 -8.78
C THR A 88 19.40 8.33 -8.22
N LEU A 89 18.11 8.68 -8.11
CA LEU A 89 17.69 9.95 -7.55
C LEU A 89 18.08 10.08 -6.08
N ASN A 90 17.90 9.01 -5.29
CA ASN A 90 18.31 8.99 -3.88
C ASN A 90 19.84 9.07 -3.70
N GLU A 91 20.62 8.55 -4.64
CA GLU A 91 22.09 8.68 -4.63
C GLU A 91 22.56 10.09 -4.98
N LEU A 92 21.96 10.71 -6.01
CA LEU A 92 22.33 12.05 -6.48
C LEU A 92 21.78 13.16 -5.59
N LEU A 93 20.56 12.96 -5.10
CA LEU A 93 19.85 13.83 -4.20
C LEU A 93 19.51 12.99 -2.96
N PRO A 94 20.47 12.78 -2.03
CA PRO A 94 20.17 12.25 -0.72
C PRO A 94 19.35 13.32 0.00
N MET A 95 18.06 13.36 -0.34
CA MET A 95 17.08 14.22 0.30
C MET A 95 16.86 13.61 1.70
N ASP A 96 17.80 13.91 2.59
CA ASP A 96 17.51 14.14 4.02
C ASP A 96 16.72 15.47 4.18
N SER A 97 16.12 15.98 3.10
CA SER A 97 15.16 17.05 3.17
C SER A 97 13.97 16.51 3.97
N PRO A 98 13.59 17.15 5.09
CA PRO A 98 12.44 16.74 5.83
C PRO A 98 11.27 16.70 4.85
N VAL A 99 10.67 15.51 4.72
CA VAL A 99 9.34 15.29 4.14
C VAL A 99 8.56 16.57 4.36
N VAL A 100 8.08 17.22 3.29
CA VAL A 100 7.27 18.45 3.35
C VAL A 100 6.32 18.29 4.53
N GLU A 101 6.72 18.86 5.66
CA GLU A 101 6.09 18.55 6.94
C GLU A 101 4.72 19.19 6.76
N ASN A 102 3.64 18.40 6.68
CA ASN A 102 2.30 18.96 6.50
C ASN A 102 2.19 20.15 7.47
N ALA A 103 1.77 21.31 6.96
CA ALA A 103 1.79 22.55 7.74
C ALA A 103 1.12 22.36 9.11
N THR A 104 0.15 21.46 9.21
CA THR A 104 -0.50 21.03 10.45
C THR A 104 0.42 20.21 11.36
N LEU A 105 1.18 19.24 10.84
CA LEU A 105 2.13 18.46 11.62
C LEU A 105 3.29 19.32 12.12
N ARG A 106 3.77 20.26 11.30
CA ARG A 106 4.74 21.27 11.71
C ARG A 106 4.19 22.17 12.82
N ARG A 107 2.97 22.69 12.67
CA ARG A 107 2.28 23.47 13.73
C ARG A 107 2.13 22.67 15.03
N ILE A 108 1.76 21.40 14.95
CA ILE A 108 1.66 20.52 16.12
C ILE A 108 3.02 20.36 16.78
N LYS A 109 4.09 20.15 16.00
CA LYS A 109 5.45 20.05 16.52
C LYS A 109 5.86 21.35 17.23
N ASP A 110 5.72 22.49 16.55
CA ASP A 110 6.05 23.82 17.10
C ASP A 110 5.26 24.08 18.41
N LEU A 111 3.98 23.68 18.45
CA LEU A 111 3.14 23.78 19.64
C LEU A 111 3.68 22.92 20.79
N LEU A 112 3.99 21.64 20.54
CA LEU A 112 4.51 20.72 21.55
C LEU A 112 5.85 21.22 22.12
N GLU A 113 6.73 21.72 21.25
CA GLU A 113 8.01 22.34 21.65
C GLU A 113 7.77 23.59 22.51
N SER A 114 6.89 24.51 22.07
CA SER A 114 6.59 25.75 22.81
C SER A 114 5.99 25.51 24.20
N LYS A 115 5.29 24.37 24.36
CA LYS A 115 4.66 23.96 25.62
C LYS A 115 5.57 23.06 26.47
N GLY A 116 6.77 22.73 26.00
CA GLY A 116 7.70 21.84 26.69
C GLY A 116 7.18 20.41 26.84
N ILE A 117 6.28 19.97 25.94
CA ILE A 117 5.65 18.66 26.02
C ILE A 117 6.57 17.65 25.33
N PRO A 118 6.98 16.55 26.00
CA PRO A 118 7.89 15.57 25.42
C PRO A 118 7.21 14.74 24.32
N PHE A 119 7.83 14.66 23.15
CA PHE A 119 7.37 13.82 22.05
C PHE A 119 8.53 13.10 21.36
N GLN A 120 8.21 12.06 20.60
CA GLN A 120 9.15 11.30 19.78
C GLN A 120 8.83 11.49 18.30
N LEU A 121 9.82 11.94 17.52
CA LEU A 121 9.72 11.94 16.07
C LEU A 121 9.87 10.52 15.54
N THR A 122 8.99 10.14 14.61
CA THR A 122 9.05 8.87 13.90
C THR A 122 9.12 9.13 12.40
N ARG A 123 9.52 8.13 11.61
CA ARG A 123 9.51 8.23 10.13
C ARG A 123 8.13 8.55 9.52
N LYS A 124 7.05 8.49 10.30
CA LYS A 124 5.66 8.58 9.83
C LYS A 124 4.85 9.69 10.50
N GLY A 125 5.48 10.47 11.37
CA GLY A 125 4.83 11.53 12.15
C GLY A 125 5.35 11.60 13.59
N ILE A 126 4.50 12.07 14.51
CA ILE A 126 4.83 12.38 15.90
C ILE A 126 4.20 11.34 16.84
N ARG A 127 4.95 10.85 17.82
CA ARG A 127 4.41 10.04 18.92
C ARG A 127 4.44 10.86 20.21
N LEU A 128 3.28 11.03 20.81
CA LEU A 128 3.08 11.79 22.05
C LEU A 128 2.44 10.87 23.08
N GLU A 129 3.17 10.46 24.11
CA GLU A 129 2.63 9.71 25.27
C GLU A 129 1.61 8.58 24.93
N GLY A 130 1.93 7.79 23.91
CA GLY A 130 1.09 6.67 23.45
C GLY A 130 0.03 7.00 22.39
N ILE A 131 -0.04 8.26 21.96
CA ILE A 131 -0.81 8.74 20.80
C ILE A 131 0.12 8.80 19.58
N GLU A 132 -0.37 8.34 18.44
CA GLU A 132 0.32 8.45 17.15
C GLU A 132 -0.35 9.52 16.29
N ILE A 133 0.39 10.56 15.95
CA ILE A 133 -0.04 11.66 15.06
C ILE A 133 0.65 11.45 13.72
N CYS A 134 -0.12 11.27 12.66
CA CYS A 134 0.38 10.86 11.35
C CYS A 134 -0.41 11.58 10.24
N GLU A 135 0.20 11.78 9.07
CA GLU A 135 -0.54 12.17 7.86
C GLU A 135 -1.33 10.98 7.31
N GLU A 136 -2.44 11.25 6.62
CA GLU A 136 -3.25 10.21 5.95
C GLU A 136 -2.42 9.31 5.02
N SER A 137 -1.49 9.91 4.27
CA SER A 137 -0.56 9.23 3.36
C SER A 137 0.39 8.26 4.08
N SER A 138 0.78 8.61 5.29
CA SER A 138 1.83 7.95 6.07
C SER A 138 1.30 7.04 7.17
N CYS A 139 0.01 7.18 7.51
CA CYS A 139 -0.60 6.40 8.57
C CYS A 139 -0.80 4.94 8.16
N ASN A 140 -0.49 4.04 9.08
CA ASN A 140 -0.43 2.61 8.78
C ASN A 140 -1.86 2.05 8.59
N LYS A 141 -2.29 1.88 7.33
CA LYS A 141 -3.65 1.44 6.90
C LYS A 141 -4.07 0.04 7.38
N LYS A 142 -3.20 -0.69 8.09
CA LYS A 142 -3.36 -2.14 8.35
C LYS A 142 -3.93 -2.53 9.72
N VAL A 143 -4.40 -1.60 10.55
CA VAL A 143 -4.93 -1.98 11.87
C VAL A 143 -6.19 -1.17 12.16
N PHE A 144 -7.34 -1.76 11.83
CA PHE A 144 -8.69 -1.24 12.13
C PHE A 144 -9.08 -1.43 13.62
N PHE A 145 -8.16 -1.98 14.44
CA PHE A 145 -8.27 -2.12 15.89
C PHE A 145 -7.26 -1.17 16.57
N PHE A 146 -7.70 0.04 16.92
CA PHE A 146 -6.86 1.07 17.53
C PHE A 146 -6.48 0.72 18.98
N LYS A 147 -5.48 -0.14 19.18
CA LYS A 147 -4.89 -0.34 20.52
C LYS A 147 -4.16 0.92 21.03
N THR A 148 -3.66 1.74 20.12
CA THR A 148 -3.09 3.06 20.44
C THR A 148 -3.97 4.15 19.84
N PRO A 149 -4.37 5.18 20.61
CA PRO A 149 -5.07 6.33 20.06
C PRO A 149 -4.27 7.00 18.95
N ARG A 150 -4.94 7.54 17.94
CA ARG A 150 -4.30 8.16 16.78
C ARG A 150 -4.99 9.43 16.34
N VAL A 151 -4.20 10.37 15.86
CA VAL A 151 -4.65 11.56 15.14
C VAL A 151 -4.15 11.44 13.69
N ILE A 152 -5.07 11.28 12.75
CA ILE A 152 -4.78 11.20 11.33
C ILE A 152 -5.07 12.57 10.73
N ILE A 153 -4.02 13.23 10.23
CA ILE A 153 -4.09 14.56 9.65
C ILE A 153 -4.44 14.44 8.16
N GLY A 154 -5.60 14.98 7.79
CA GLY A 154 -6.02 15.17 6.41
C GLY A 154 -5.88 16.63 5.96
N GLU A 155 -6.19 16.88 4.68
CA GLU A 155 -6.04 18.22 4.09
C GLU A 155 -6.99 19.27 4.69
N ARG A 156 -8.24 18.86 5.00
CA ARG A 156 -9.28 19.75 5.53
C ARG A 156 -9.71 19.40 6.96
N PHE A 157 -9.74 18.12 7.26
CA PHE A 157 -10.17 17.58 8.54
C PHE A 157 -9.15 16.56 9.02
N SER A 158 -9.09 16.41 10.33
CA SER A 158 -8.31 15.40 11.01
C SER A 158 -9.23 14.43 11.74
N ILE A 159 -8.77 13.20 11.89
CA ILE A 159 -9.53 12.13 12.54
C ILE A 159 -8.80 11.75 13.82
N TYR A 160 -9.47 11.87 14.96
CA TYR A 160 -9.02 11.25 16.19
C TYR A 160 -9.76 9.94 16.41
N ALA A 161 -9.01 8.85 16.52
CA ALA A 161 -9.53 7.50 16.71
C ALA A 161 -8.88 6.84 17.93
N ASN A 162 -9.68 6.23 18.80
CA ASN A 162 -9.23 5.38 19.90
C ASN A 162 -10.02 4.06 19.93
N ASP A 163 -9.89 3.31 21.02
CA ASP A 163 -10.58 2.02 21.24
C ASP A 163 -12.09 2.14 21.43
N LYS A 164 -12.60 3.33 21.77
CA LYS A 164 -13.99 3.59 22.15
C LYS A 164 -14.76 4.44 21.13
N SER A 165 -14.09 5.31 20.39
CA SER A 165 -14.73 6.28 19.50
C SER A 165 -13.82 6.74 18.37
N ILE A 166 -14.47 7.23 17.32
CA ILE A 166 -13.86 7.95 16.20
C ILE A 166 -14.52 9.32 16.17
N SER A 167 -13.72 10.37 16.05
CA SER A 167 -14.16 11.76 15.97
C SER A 167 -13.46 12.46 14.81
N ILE A 168 -14.23 13.23 14.05
CA ILE A 168 -13.73 14.07 12.95
C ILE A 168 -13.63 15.49 13.49
N LEU A 169 -12.50 16.13 13.23
CA LEU A 169 -12.12 17.42 13.79
C LEU A 169 -11.68 18.34 12.66
N GLU A 170 -12.07 19.60 12.73
CA GLU A 170 -11.41 20.65 11.94
C GLU A 170 -9.96 20.80 12.40
N ASN A 171 -9.06 21.09 11.47
CA ASN A 171 -7.62 21.14 11.77
C ASN A 171 -7.28 22.19 12.84
N GLU A 172 -8.06 23.27 12.94
CA GLU A 172 -7.92 24.31 13.97
C GLU A 172 -8.23 23.82 15.39
N LYS A 173 -9.02 22.76 15.53
CA LYS A 173 -9.45 22.21 16.83
C LYS A 173 -8.52 21.12 17.36
N ILE A 174 -7.49 20.73 16.59
CA ILE A 174 -6.55 19.67 16.98
C ILE A 174 -5.79 20.06 18.24
N GLU A 175 -5.37 21.32 18.37
CA GLU A 175 -4.59 21.79 19.52
C GLU A 175 -5.35 21.60 20.83
N LYS A 176 -6.63 22.00 20.84
CA LYS A 176 -7.52 21.86 21.98
C LYS A 176 -7.73 20.38 22.33
N LEU A 177 -7.90 19.53 21.33
CA LEU A 177 -8.01 18.08 21.56
C LEU A 177 -6.73 17.52 22.19
N LEU A 178 -5.56 17.86 21.64
CA LEU A 178 -4.29 17.37 22.16
C LEU A 178 -4.11 17.80 23.62
N GLN A 179 -4.43 19.06 23.95
CA GLN A 179 -4.43 19.53 25.34
C GLN A 179 -5.39 18.73 26.22
N GLU A 180 -6.64 18.54 25.80
CA GLU A 180 -7.62 17.78 26.58
C GLU A 180 -7.20 16.32 26.78
N VAL A 181 -6.55 15.69 25.80
CA VAL A 181 -6.11 14.29 25.91
C VAL A 181 -4.88 14.16 26.81
N ILE A 182 -4.00 15.16 26.83
CA ILE A 182 -2.85 15.23 27.73
C ILE A 182 -3.30 15.51 29.17
N GLU A 183 -4.29 16.38 29.37
CA GLU A 183 -4.78 16.76 30.71
C GLU A 183 -5.75 15.74 31.34
N LYS A 184 -6.49 14.96 30.53
CA LYS A 184 -7.47 13.97 31.03
C LYS A 184 -6.88 12.57 31.31
N ARG A 185 -5.56 12.43 31.36
CA ARG A 185 -4.86 11.18 31.69
C ARG A 185 -4.04 11.34 32.96
#